data_AF-A0AAU8NGW3-F1
#
_entry.id   AF-A0AAU8NGW3-F1
#
_cell.length_a   1.000
_cell.length_b   1.000
_cell.length_c   1.000
_cell.angle_alpha   90.00
_cell.angle_beta   90.00
_cell.angle_gamma   90.00
#
_symmetry.space_group_name_H-M   'P 1'
#
loop_
_entity.id
_entity.type
_entity.pdbx_description
1 polymer ?
#
loop_
_entity_poly.entity_id
_entity_poly.type
_entity_poly.pdbx_seq_one_letter_code
_entity_poly.pdbx_strand_id
1 'polypeptide(L)'
;MEEDNGLIQQLRGWSEELFLRGLSQFTIRDTQLLEHMALDAQRLQMHFLHELISGVVEAGRRAALGEGHEEQLLDQYCRLAQYVQLSEQT
;
A
#
# COMPACT_ATOMS: atom_id res chain seq x y z
N MET A 1 -16.83 1.27 11.25
CA MET A 1 -17.66 1.03 10.04
C MET A 1 -17.49 2.13 9.00
N GLU A 2 -17.86 3.39 9.24
CA GLU A 2 -17.62 4.46 8.22
C GLU A 2 -16.13 4.85 8.09
N GLU A 3 -15.38 4.84 9.19
CA GLU A 3 -13.94 5.18 9.19
C GLU A 3 -13.07 4.10 8.52
N ASP A 4 -13.36 2.80 8.75
CA ASP A 4 -12.66 1.69 8.09
C ASP A 4 -12.82 1.72 6.57
N ASN A 5 -14.01 2.09 6.10
CA ASN A 5 -14.30 2.20 4.67
C ASN A 5 -13.49 3.34 4.04
N GLY A 6 -13.24 4.43 4.78
CA GLY A 6 -12.43 5.55 4.29
C GLY A 6 -10.99 5.16 3.96
N LEU A 7 -10.34 4.35 4.80
CA LEU A 7 -8.97 3.91 4.58
C LEU A 7 -8.84 2.94 3.40
N ILE A 8 -9.77 1.97 3.29
CA ILE A 8 -9.78 1.03 2.16
C ILE A 8 -10.01 1.78 0.83
N GLN A 9 -10.88 2.78 0.80
CA GLN A 9 -11.10 3.60 -0.40
C GLN A 9 -9.89 4.46 -0.78
N GLN A 10 -9.16 4.99 0.20
CA GLN A 10 -7.90 5.71 -0.07
C GLN A 10 -6.83 4.79 -0.65
N LEU A 11 -6.65 3.60 -0.07
CA LEU A 11 -5.72 2.59 -0.56
C LEU A 11 -6.08 2.11 -1.96
N ARG A 12 -7.38 1.97 -2.25
CA ARG A 12 -7.90 1.65 -3.58
C ARG A 12 -7.49 2.71 -4.58
N GLY A 13 -7.80 3.98 -4.32
CA GLY A 13 -7.44 5.09 -5.20
C GLY A 13 -5.94 5.16 -5.46
N TRP A 14 -5.13 5.00 -4.41
CA TRP A 14 -3.68 4.92 -4.55
C TRP A 14 -3.23 3.72 -5.40
N SER A 15 -3.80 2.53 -5.17
CA SER A 15 -3.41 1.31 -5.87
C SER A 15 -3.75 1.37 -7.36
N GLU A 16 -4.89 1.96 -7.72
CA GLU A 16 -5.32 2.20 -9.10
C GLU A 16 -4.43 3.25 -9.78
N GLU A 17 -4.13 4.35 -9.09
CA GLU A 17 -3.23 5.38 -9.63
C GLU A 17 -1.84 4.81 -9.92
N LEU A 18 -1.27 4.04 -8.98
CA LEU A 18 0.03 3.41 -9.18
C LEU A 18 0.00 2.35 -10.28
N PHE A 19 -1.09 1.59 -10.41
CA PHE A 19 -1.27 0.66 -11.52
C PHE A 19 -1.18 1.36 -12.88
N LEU A 20 -1.88 2.50 -13.01
CA LEU A 20 -1.92 3.30 -14.25
C LEU A 20 -0.58 3.96 -14.55
N ARG A 21 0.13 4.45 -13.52
CA ARG A 21 1.49 5.00 -13.65
C ARG A 21 2.54 3.92 -13.95
N GLY A 22 2.32 2.71 -13.45
CA GLY A 22 3.30 1.62 -13.45
C GLY A 22 4.26 1.71 -12.26
N LEU A 23 4.67 0.55 -11.73
CA LEU A 23 5.49 0.45 -10.52
C LEU A 23 6.88 1.09 -10.62
N SER A 24 7.45 1.17 -11.82
CA SER A 24 8.71 1.88 -12.06
C SER A 24 8.63 3.38 -11.74
N GLN A 25 7.41 3.93 -11.65
CA GLN A 25 7.14 5.30 -11.23
C GLN A 25 6.81 5.42 -9.74
N PHE A 26 7.05 4.39 -8.91
CA PHE A 26 6.88 4.48 -7.46
C PHE A 26 7.85 5.53 -6.88
N THR A 27 7.36 6.41 -6.03
CA THR A 27 8.11 7.55 -5.50
C THR A 27 8.17 7.57 -3.98
N ILE A 28 9.08 8.38 -3.44
CA ILE A 28 9.13 8.68 -1.99
C ILE A 28 7.80 9.26 -1.48
N ARG A 29 7.05 9.98 -2.32
CA ARG A 29 5.74 10.52 -1.95
C ARG A 29 4.72 9.39 -1.73
N ASP A 30 4.77 8.34 -2.54
CA ASP A 30 3.93 7.16 -2.36
C ASP A 30 4.28 6.47 -1.03
N THR A 31 5.57 6.36 -0.71
CA THR A 31 6.04 5.85 0.60
C THR A 31 5.46 6.66 1.77
N GLN A 32 5.56 7.98 1.73
CA GLN A 32 5.07 8.86 2.80
C GLN A 32 3.55 8.76 2.99
N LEU A 33 2.81 8.65 1.89
CA LEU A 33 1.37 8.47 1.93
C LEU A 33 1.00 7.11 2.56
N LEU A 34 1.69 6.04 2.14
CA LEU A 34 1.49 4.71 2.70
C LEU A 34 1.86 4.64 4.19
N GLU A 35 2.89 5.32 4.64
CA GLU A 35 3.24 5.40 6.06
C GLU A 35 2.12 6.04 6.89
N HIS A 36 1.47 7.09 6.37
CA HIS A 36 0.31 7.69 7.03
C HIS A 36 -0.86 6.69 7.10
N MET A 37 -1.18 6.04 5.98
CA MET A 37 -2.24 5.02 5.92
C MET A 37 -1.93 3.80 6.82
N ALA A 38 -0.66 3.45 7.01
CA ALA A 38 -0.24 2.39 7.92
C ALA A 38 -0.50 2.76 9.39
N LEU A 39 -0.26 4.02 9.77
CA LEU A 39 -0.59 4.52 11.11
C LEU A 39 -2.10 4.52 11.36
N ASP A 40 -2.89 4.89 10.35
CA ASP A 40 -4.35 4.83 10.43
C ASP A 40 -4.84 3.38 10.55
N ALA A 41 -4.29 2.45 9.76
CA ALA A 41 -4.59 1.02 9.88
C ALA A 41 -4.28 0.51 11.30
N GLN A 42 -3.15 0.93 11.88
CA GLN A 42 -2.78 0.57 13.24
C GLN A 42 -3.77 1.12 14.28
N ARG A 43 -4.19 2.39 14.14
CA ARG A 43 -5.17 3.02 15.03
C ARG A 43 -6.54 2.34 14.98
N LEU A 44 -6.94 1.88 13.81
CA LEU A 44 -8.18 1.14 13.56
C LEU A 44 -8.08 -0.35 13.94
N GLN A 45 -6.95 -0.79 14.48
CA GLN A 45 -6.69 -2.20 14.84
C GLN A 45 -6.76 -3.16 13.63
N MET A 46 -6.56 -2.65 12.42
CA MET A 46 -6.48 -3.43 11.18
C MET A 46 -5.05 -3.98 11.00
N HIS A 47 -4.64 -4.88 11.90
CA HIS A 47 -3.25 -5.36 11.99
C HIS A 47 -2.72 -5.95 10.68
N PHE A 48 -3.52 -6.78 10.00
CA PHE A 48 -3.10 -7.38 8.75
C PHE A 48 -2.94 -6.34 7.63
N LEU A 49 -3.81 -5.33 7.57
CA LEU A 49 -3.68 -4.23 6.62
C LEU A 49 -2.42 -3.40 6.90
N HIS A 50 -2.14 -3.11 8.17
CA HIS A 50 -0.91 -2.43 8.58
C HIS A 50 0.34 -3.20 8.12
N GLU A 51 0.36 -4.53 8.26
CA GLU A 51 1.46 -5.38 7.77
C GLU A 51 1.61 -5.29 6.25
N LEU A 52 0.51 -5.37 5.49
CA LEU A 52 0.53 -5.27 4.04
C LEU A 52 1.08 -3.92 3.55
N ILE A 53 0.61 -2.81 4.14
CA ILE A 53 1.08 -1.47 3.80
C ILE A 53 2.57 -1.32 4.15
N SER A 54 2.97 -1.79 5.34
CA SER A 54 4.36 -1.72 5.79
C SER A 54 5.30 -2.52 4.89
N GLY A 55 4.85 -3.66 4.34
CA GLY A 55 5.60 -4.43 3.36
C GLY A 55 5.90 -3.64 2.08
N VAL A 56 4.89 -2.91 1.56
CA VAL A 56 5.07 -2.03 0.39
C VAL A 56 6.00 -0.86 0.71
N VAL A 57 5.85 -0.22 1.88
CA VAL A 57 6.71 0.87 2.33
C VAL A 57 8.18 0.44 2.37
N GLU A 58 8.46 -0.71 2.98
CA GLU A 58 9.82 -1.21 3.10
C GLU A 58 10.43 -1.59 1.74
N ALA A 59 9.67 -2.32 0.91
CA ALA A 59 10.11 -2.66 -0.45
C ALA A 59 10.35 -1.41 -1.30
N GLY A 60 9.48 -0.40 -1.19
CA GLY A 60 9.58 0.87 -1.91
C GLY A 60 10.79 1.70 -1.48
N ARG A 61 11.08 1.76 -0.18
CA ARG A 61 12.30 2.43 0.34
C ARG A 61 13.57 1.77 -0.18
N ARG A 62 13.64 0.43 -0.15
CA ARG A 62 14.79 -0.32 -0.67
C ARG A 62 14.96 -0.12 -2.17
N ALA A 63 13.87 -0.15 -2.94
CA ALA A 63 13.90 0.11 -4.37
C ALA A 63 14.41 1.54 -4.68
N ALA A 64 13.95 2.55 -3.93
CA ALA A 64 14.40 3.94 -4.10
C ALA A 64 15.89 4.15 -3.77
N LEU A 65 16.46 3.33 -2.89
CA LEU A 65 17.89 3.32 -2.55
C LEU A 65 18.75 2.54 -3.56
N GLY A 66 18.14 1.89 -4.56
CA GLY A 66 18.84 1.01 -5.51
C GLY A 66 19.25 -0.35 -4.92
N GLU A 67 18.77 -0.68 -3.71
CA GLU A 67 19.07 -1.93 -2.98
C GLU A 67 17.91 -2.95 -3.06
N GLY A 68 16.79 -2.55 -3.64
CA GLY A 68 15.58 -3.35 -3.79
C GLY A 68 15.42 -3.92 -5.19
N HIS A 69 14.95 -5.16 -5.28
CA HIS A 69 14.53 -5.74 -6.55
C HIS A 69 13.11 -5.27 -6.84
N GLU A 70 12.85 -4.74 -8.04
CA GLU A 70 11.51 -4.29 -8.47
C GLU A 70 10.44 -5.39 -8.29
N GLU A 71 10.85 -6.66 -8.44
CA GLU A 71 10.02 -7.83 -8.17
C GLU A 71 9.49 -7.90 -6.73
N GLN A 72 10.28 -7.48 -5.72
CA GLN A 72 9.83 -7.45 -4.33
C GLN A 72 8.76 -6.39 -4.12
N LEU A 73 8.92 -5.21 -4.73
CA LEU A 73 7.90 -4.16 -4.68
C LEU A 73 6.62 -4.61 -5.39
N LEU A 74 6.75 -5.29 -6.53
CA LEU A 74 5.63 -5.86 -7.26
C LEU A 74 4.85 -6.88 -6.43
N ASP A 75 5.53 -7.83 -5.79
CA ASP A 75 4.90 -8.82 -4.93
C ASP A 75 4.11 -8.16 -3.78
N GLN A 76 4.74 -7.23 -3.05
CA GLN A 76 4.08 -6.54 -1.95
C GLN A 76 2.89 -5.69 -2.42
N TYR A 77 3.05 -4.97 -3.53
CA TYR A 77 1.98 -4.19 -4.15
C TYR A 77 0.80 -5.08 -4.52
N CYS A 78 1.04 -6.21 -5.18
CA CYS A 78 -0.02 -7.14 -5.59
C CYS A 78 -0.80 -7.68 -4.39
N ARG A 79 -0.11 -8.04 -3.30
CA ARG A 79 -0.76 -8.54 -2.08
C ARG A 79 -1.66 -7.47 -1.45
N LEU A 80 -1.20 -6.23 -1.37
CA LEU A 80 -2.00 -5.11 -0.86
C LEU A 80 -3.21 -4.82 -1.76
N ALA A 81 -3.01 -4.73 -3.07
CA ALA A 81 -4.08 -4.46 -4.03
C ALA A 81 -5.17 -5.54 -4.00
N GLN A 82 -4.78 -6.83 -3.90
CA GLN A 82 -5.72 -7.94 -3.76
C GLN A 82 -6.53 -7.84 -2.47
N TYR A 83 -5.89 -7.53 -1.34
CA TYR A 83 -6.58 -7.37 -0.06
C TYR A 83 -7.62 -6.24 -0.13
N VAL A 84 -7.24 -5.09 -0.68
CA VAL A 84 -8.13 -3.94 -0.86
C VAL A 84 -9.35 -4.33 -1.70
N GLN A 85 -9.13 -5.02 -2.82
CA GLN A 85 -10.20 -5.46 -3.71
C GLN A 85 -11.16 -6.47 -3.07
N LEU A 86 -10.64 -7.39 -2.23
CA LEU A 86 -11.49 -8.34 -1.48
C LEU A 86 -12.28 -7.65 -0.36
N SER A 87 -11.70 -6.61 0.24
CA SER A 87 -12.33 -5.85 1.32
C SER A 87 -13.58 -5.06 0.85
N GLU A 88 -13.71 -4.77 -0.45
CA GLU A 88 -14.91 -4.15 -1.01
C GLU A 88 -16.08 -5.13 -1.22
N GLN A 89 -15.81 -6.43 -1.26
CA GLN A 89 -16.80 -7.47 -1.55
C GLN A 89 -17.47 -8.03 -0.29
N THR A 90 -17.06 -7.56 0.89
CA THR A 90 -17.45 -8.10 2.20
C THR A 90 -18.22 -7.06 3.01
#